data_AF-A0A936W0F9-F1
#
_entry.id   AF-A0A936W0F9-F1
#
_cell.length_a   1.000
_cell.length_b   1.000
_cell.length_c   1.000
_cell.angle_alpha   90.00
_cell.angle_beta   90.00
_cell.angle_gamma   90.00
#
_symmetry.space_group_name_H-M   'P 1'
#
loop_
_entity.id
_entity.type
_entity.pdbx_description
1 polymer ?
#
loop_
_entity_poly.entity_id
_entity_poly.type
_entity_poly.pdbx_seq_one_letter_code
_entity_poly.pdbx_strand_id
1 'polypeptide(L)'
;MHLKIAFTSFQRRALISIIPILFFSLLQAQKIDYCPYFYLDISTREENGESVKSYSPEIDTSHQDSLSTFFGQHYNRFSYLLWNKLGDLGPIAETYPDTAIMDSLFCDLLHNNSLFLFYLNNVLPESFRLPGSTPETFTTDEMMLVASHFFYCLEIQQSDTVIISHICVSIKDQETIPFKRDMTLLEAFAFEGIFNALQNEEKSKIDANFRRYINESTNRYKDRMNSLEELLVTVRHECFALMEDDEDLKQSLLQYYRDNRDNLNFIID
;
A
#
# COMPACT_ATOMS: atom_id res chain seq x y z
N MET A 1 -64.68 -73.75 23.06
CA MET A 1 -65.82 -73.21 22.28
C MET A 1 -65.82 -71.70 22.47
N HIS A 2 -65.81 -70.94 21.36
CA HIS A 2 -65.58 -69.48 21.20
C HIS A 2 -64.13 -69.02 21.50
N LEU A 3 -63.19 -68.88 20.55
CA LEU A 3 -63.14 -68.25 19.21
C LEU A 3 -63.08 -66.72 19.25
N LYS A 4 -61.88 -66.15 19.06
CA LYS A 4 -61.59 -65.16 17.99
C LYS A 4 -60.09 -64.87 17.86
N ILE A 5 -59.65 -64.94 16.61
CA ILE A 5 -58.38 -64.52 16.02
C ILE A 5 -58.46 -62.99 15.80
N ALA A 6 -57.37 -62.23 15.94
CA ALA A 6 -56.65 -61.64 14.79
C ALA A 6 -55.77 -60.39 15.06
N PHE A 7 -54.69 -60.35 14.25
CA PHE A 7 -54.00 -59.20 13.61
C PHE A 7 -53.00 -58.29 14.37
N THR A 8 -51.74 -58.39 13.88
CA THR A 8 -50.77 -57.31 13.55
C THR A 8 -50.15 -56.50 14.70
N SER A 9 -48.90 -56.02 14.65
CA SER A 9 -48.05 -55.65 13.52
C SER A 9 -46.57 -55.77 13.87
N PHE A 10 -45.81 -56.05 12.82
CA PHE A 10 -44.38 -55.97 12.67
C PHE A 10 -43.97 -54.49 12.58
N GLN A 11 -43.15 -53.95 13.50
CA GLN A 11 -42.36 -52.75 13.19
C GLN A 11 -40.95 -52.80 13.79
N ARG A 12 -40.03 -52.52 12.85
CA ARG A 12 -38.58 -52.48 12.92
C ARG A 12 -38.11 -51.47 13.97
N ARG A 13 -37.18 -51.89 14.84
CA ARG A 13 -36.36 -50.95 15.61
C ARG A 13 -35.33 -50.34 14.66
N ALA A 14 -35.58 -49.10 14.25
CA ALA A 14 -34.60 -48.29 13.54
C ALA A 14 -33.42 -47.99 14.49
N LEU A 15 -32.21 -48.33 14.04
CA LEU A 15 -30.99 -47.76 14.58
C LEU A 15 -31.05 -46.25 14.36
N ILE A 16 -31.15 -45.50 15.45
CA ILE A 16 -30.89 -44.05 15.43
C ILE A 16 -29.37 -43.91 15.42
N SER A 17 -28.78 -43.91 14.22
CA SER A 17 -27.44 -43.36 14.01
C SER A 17 -27.47 -41.90 14.38
N ILE A 18 -26.82 -41.55 15.48
CA ILE A 18 -26.49 -40.16 15.79
C ILE A 18 -25.43 -39.75 14.77
N ILE A 19 -25.90 -39.14 13.68
CA ILE A 19 -25.06 -38.44 12.71
C ILE A 19 -24.35 -37.34 13.51
N PRO A 20 -23.01 -37.31 13.58
CA PRO A 20 -22.34 -36.09 13.99
C PRO A 20 -22.66 -35.09 12.89
N ILE A 21 -23.51 -34.11 13.23
CA ILE A 21 -23.75 -32.95 12.40
C ILE A 21 -22.39 -32.26 12.31
N LEU A 22 -21.67 -32.59 11.23
CA LEU A 22 -20.61 -31.79 10.69
C LEU A 22 -21.20 -30.38 10.57
N PHE A 23 -20.84 -29.52 11.52
CA PHE A 23 -20.81 -28.08 11.29
C PHE A 23 -19.77 -27.87 10.17
N PHE A 24 -20.17 -28.17 8.94
CA PHE A 24 -19.75 -27.38 7.79
C PHE A 24 -20.41 -26.03 8.00
N SER A 25 -19.85 -25.24 8.92
CA SER A 25 -20.02 -23.80 8.87
C SER A 25 -19.54 -23.42 7.48
N LEU A 26 -20.50 -23.04 6.65
CA LEU A 26 -20.30 -22.36 5.38
C LEU A 26 -19.31 -21.22 5.66
N LEU A 27 -18.03 -21.47 5.38
CA LEU A 27 -17.04 -20.43 5.14
C LEU A 27 -17.43 -19.80 3.80
N GLN A 28 -18.56 -19.09 3.78
CA GLN A 28 -18.65 -17.96 2.88
C GLN A 28 -17.61 -16.99 3.41
N ALA A 29 -16.52 -16.83 2.66
CA ALA A 29 -15.59 -15.74 2.87
C ALA A 29 -16.43 -14.47 2.90
N GLN A 30 -16.68 -13.92 4.10
CA GLN A 30 -17.37 -12.65 4.21
C GLN A 30 -16.46 -11.64 3.53
N LYS A 31 -16.98 -10.96 2.51
CA LYS A 31 -16.29 -9.82 1.89
C LYS A 31 -16.02 -8.84 3.02
N ILE A 32 -14.75 -8.54 3.28
CA ILE A 32 -14.35 -7.56 4.28
C ILE A 32 -14.94 -6.22 3.85
N ASP A 33 -15.66 -5.57 4.76
CA ASP A 33 -16.10 -4.19 4.57
C ASP A 33 -14.97 -3.25 4.99
N TYR A 34 -14.44 -2.49 4.05
CA TYR A 34 -13.29 -1.60 4.28
C TYR A 34 -13.70 -0.17 4.68
N CYS A 35 -14.97 0.20 4.53
CA CYS A 35 -15.43 1.56 4.83
C CYS A 35 -15.20 2.03 6.27
N PRO A 36 -15.26 1.15 7.30
CA PRO A 36 -14.90 1.56 8.66
C PRO A 36 -13.42 1.95 8.83
N TYR A 37 -12.52 1.44 7.98
CA TYR A 37 -11.08 1.57 8.19
C TYR A 37 -10.44 2.70 7.38
N PHE A 38 -11.17 3.31 6.46
CA PHE A 38 -10.67 4.38 5.61
C PHE A 38 -11.67 5.52 5.54
N TYR A 39 -11.18 6.75 5.56
CA TYR A 39 -12.01 7.96 5.44
C TYR A 39 -11.32 9.01 4.57
N LEU A 40 -12.06 10.04 4.15
CA LEU A 40 -11.53 11.18 3.43
C LEU A 40 -11.44 12.38 4.37
N ASP A 41 -10.22 12.76 4.76
CA ASP A 41 -9.98 13.98 5.53
C ASP A 41 -10.04 15.20 4.60
N ILE A 42 -10.73 16.26 5.04
CA ILE A 42 -10.81 17.53 4.31
C ILE A 42 -10.30 18.63 5.21
N SER A 43 -9.25 19.34 4.78
CA SER A 43 -8.76 20.52 5.46
C SER A 43 -8.93 21.76 4.58
N THR A 44 -9.32 22.88 5.20
CA THR A 44 -9.51 24.16 4.51
C THR A 44 -8.54 25.18 5.08
N ARG A 45 -7.79 25.84 4.20
CA ARG A 45 -6.83 26.90 4.56
C ARG A 45 -7.11 28.14 3.74
N GLU A 46 -6.88 29.31 4.32
CA GLU A 46 -6.88 30.57 3.58
C GLU A 46 -5.48 30.83 3.00
N GLU A 47 -5.37 30.96 1.68
CA GLU A 47 -4.14 31.36 0.99
C GLU A 47 -4.43 32.55 0.08
N ASN A 48 -3.70 33.66 0.27
CA ASN A 48 -3.90 34.91 -0.48
C ASN A 48 -5.34 35.46 -0.49
N GLY A 49 -6.12 35.18 0.57
CA GLY A 49 -7.53 35.59 0.68
C GLY A 49 -8.52 34.65 -0.02
N GLU A 50 -8.04 33.55 -0.60
CA GLU A 50 -8.86 32.49 -1.17
C GLU A 50 -8.89 31.27 -0.23
N SER A 51 -10.05 30.62 -0.15
CA SER A 51 -10.22 29.39 0.63
C SER A 51 -9.78 28.19 -0.22
N VAL A 52 -8.64 27.60 0.12
CA VAL A 52 -8.08 26.41 -0.51
C VAL A 52 -8.53 25.18 0.29
N LYS A 53 -9.22 24.26 -0.38
CA LYS A 53 -9.54 22.94 0.16
C LYS A 53 -8.47 21.94 -0.26
N SER A 54 -8.01 21.15 0.70
CA SER A 54 -7.19 19.97 0.47
C SER A 54 -7.91 18.74 1.00
N TYR A 55 -7.66 17.59 0.38
CA TYR A 55 -8.27 16.33 0.76
C TYR A 55 -7.22 15.22 0.79
N SER A 56 -7.38 14.29 1.72
CA SER A 56 -6.44 13.19 1.95
C SER A 56 -7.21 11.92 2.33
N PRO A 57 -7.05 10.79 1.62
CA PRO A 57 -7.56 9.52 2.10
C PRO A 57 -6.70 9.03 3.28
N GLU A 58 -7.34 8.73 4.40
CA GLU A 58 -6.68 8.37 5.65
C GLU A 58 -7.14 7.01 6.19
N ILE A 59 -6.34 6.46 7.09
CA ILE A 59 -6.59 5.16 7.73
C ILE A 59 -7.13 5.39 9.15
N ASP A 60 -8.32 4.85 9.45
CA ASP A 60 -8.86 4.81 10.79
C ASP A 60 -8.25 3.64 11.59
N THR A 61 -7.39 4.00 12.55
CA THR A 61 -6.70 3.08 13.47
C THR A 61 -7.34 3.03 14.86
N SER A 62 -8.52 3.64 15.03
CA SER A 62 -9.24 3.69 16.31
C SER A 62 -9.97 2.39 16.65
N HIS A 63 -10.22 1.54 15.65
CA HIS A 63 -10.85 0.24 15.84
C HIS A 63 -9.92 -0.73 16.59
N GLN A 64 -10.49 -1.56 17.46
CA GLN A 64 -9.74 -2.48 18.32
C GLN A 64 -9.67 -3.91 17.78
N ASP A 65 -10.01 -4.12 16.51
CA ASP A 65 -9.89 -5.42 15.85
C ASP A 65 -8.49 -5.63 15.25
N SER A 66 -8.22 -6.88 14.88
CA SER A 66 -6.93 -7.30 14.33
C SER A 66 -6.61 -6.67 12.98
N LEU A 67 -7.62 -6.32 12.18
CA LEU A 67 -7.40 -5.73 10.86
C LEU A 67 -7.02 -4.26 10.98
N SER A 68 -7.68 -3.48 11.84
CA SER A 68 -7.29 -2.10 12.14
C SER A 68 -5.90 -2.03 12.78
N THR A 69 -5.59 -2.96 13.70
CA THR A 69 -4.24 -3.07 14.26
C THR A 69 -3.20 -3.32 13.16
N PHE A 70 -3.51 -4.20 12.19
CA PHE A 70 -2.64 -4.48 11.06
C PHE A 70 -2.47 -3.25 10.15
N PHE A 71 -3.57 -2.54 9.84
CA PHE A 71 -3.51 -1.30 9.07
C PHE A 71 -2.65 -0.23 9.76
N GLY A 72 -2.75 -0.10 11.09
CA GLY A 72 -1.92 0.84 11.85
C GLY A 72 -0.43 0.45 11.89
N GLN A 73 -0.12 -0.84 12.07
CA GLN A 73 1.27 -1.34 12.03
C GLN A 73 1.92 -1.15 10.65
N HIS A 74 1.10 -1.21 9.60
CA HIS A 74 1.53 -1.12 8.22
C HIS A 74 1.04 0.15 7.50
N TYR A 75 0.93 1.24 8.25
CA TYR A 75 0.29 2.48 7.80
C TYR A 75 0.80 2.95 6.43
N ASN A 76 2.12 3.00 6.25
CA ASN A 76 2.73 3.49 5.02
C ASN A 76 2.39 2.62 3.81
N ARG A 77 2.30 1.29 3.98
CA ARG A 77 1.93 0.36 2.91
C ARG A 77 0.53 0.66 2.38
N PHE A 78 -0.41 0.86 3.29
CA PHE A 78 -1.82 1.11 2.96
C PHE A 78 -2.05 2.54 2.49
N SER A 79 -1.39 3.53 3.12
CA SER A 79 -1.40 4.93 2.68
C SER A 79 -0.89 5.05 1.24
N TYR A 80 0.17 4.32 0.87
CA TYR A 80 0.63 4.26 -0.51
C TYR A 80 -0.48 3.82 -1.48
N LEU A 81 -1.22 2.74 -1.15
CA LEU A 81 -2.31 2.26 -1.99
C LEU A 81 -3.46 3.27 -2.07
N LEU A 82 -3.81 3.92 -0.96
CA LEU A 82 -4.86 4.95 -0.92
C LEU A 82 -4.52 6.10 -1.87
N TRP A 83 -3.32 6.67 -1.74
CA TRP A 83 -2.87 7.79 -2.57
C TRP A 83 -2.69 7.42 -4.05
N ASN A 84 -2.25 6.20 -4.34
CA ASN A 84 -1.83 5.85 -5.69
C ASN A 84 -2.86 5.05 -6.50
N LYS A 85 -3.83 4.38 -5.86
CA LYS A 85 -4.70 3.39 -6.53
C LYS A 85 -6.20 3.62 -6.34
N LEU A 86 -6.64 4.55 -5.47
CA LEU A 86 -8.06 4.88 -5.33
C LEU A 86 -8.64 5.67 -6.52
N GLY A 87 -7.82 6.47 -7.20
CA GLY A 87 -8.27 7.33 -8.31
C GLY A 87 -8.43 8.79 -7.90
N ASP A 88 -9.19 9.55 -8.69
CA ASP A 88 -9.47 10.97 -8.42
C ASP A 88 -10.54 11.12 -7.33
N LEU A 89 -10.17 11.80 -6.24
CA LEU A 89 -11.04 12.05 -5.07
C LEU A 89 -11.66 13.45 -5.10
N GLY A 90 -11.27 14.32 -6.05
CA GLY A 90 -11.77 15.69 -6.19
C GLY A 90 -13.30 15.79 -6.22
N PRO A 91 -14.00 15.01 -7.06
CA PRO A 91 -15.47 15.03 -7.11
C PRO A 91 -16.15 14.64 -5.79
N ILE A 92 -15.52 13.78 -4.99
CA ILE A 92 -16.04 13.40 -3.66
C ILE A 92 -15.79 14.54 -2.68
N ALA A 93 -14.59 15.13 -2.67
CA ALA A 93 -14.21 16.24 -1.81
C ALA A 93 -15.04 17.51 -2.05
N GLU A 94 -15.53 17.74 -3.28
CA GLU A 94 -16.43 18.85 -3.61
C GLU A 94 -17.74 18.84 -2.82
N THR A 95 -18.17 17.67 -2.31
CA THR A 95 -19.40 17.54 -1.52
C THR A 95 -19.28 18.11 -0.10
N TYR A 96 -18.06 18.38 0.38
CA TYR A 96 -17.83 19.01 1.69
C TYR A 96 -18.45 20.42 1.74
N PRO A 97 -19.24 20.77 2.79
CA PRO A 97 -19.22 20.15 4.12
C PRO A 97 -20.28 19.06 4.40
N ASP A 98 -20.97 18.52 3.39
CA ASP A 98 -21.92 17.42 3.60
C ASP A 98 -21.17 16.09 3.78
N THR A 99 -20.71 15.84 5.00
CA THR A 99 -19.89 14.65 5.32
C THR A 99 -20.66 13.35 5.14
N ALA A 100 -21.99 13.34 5.29
CA ALA A 100 -22.79 12.13 5.09
C ALA A 100 -22.80 11.70 3.62
N ILE A 101 -22.92 12.65 2.69
CA ILE A 101 -22.82 12.37 1.25
C ILE A 101 -21.37 11.98 0.90
N MET A 102 -20.38 12.71 1.44
CA MET A 102 -18.96 12.44 1.21
C MET A 102 -18.58 11.02 1.63
N ASP A 103 -18.94 10.61 2.84
CA ASP A 103 -18.66 9.29 3.41
C ASP A 103 -19.34 8.19 2.58
N SER A 104 -20.59 8.42 2.16
CA SER A 104 -21.30 7.48 1.29
C SER A 104 -20.60 7.29 -0.06
N LEU A 105 -20.21 8.38 -0.72
CA LEU A 105 -19.53 8.33 -2.02
C LEU A 105 -18.13 7.72 -1.92
N PHE A 106 -17.41 8.00 -0.84
CA PHE A 106 -16.10 7.39 -0.57
C PHE A 106 -16.23 5.89 -0.32
N CYS A 107 -17.22 5.47 0.48
CA CYS A 107 -17.51 4.07 0.71
C CYS A 107 -17.93 3.33 -0.58
N ASP A 108 -18.76 3.96 -1.41
CA ASP A 108 -19.12 3.44 -2.72
C ASP A 108 -17.89 3.27 -3.64
N LEU A 109 -16.96 4.23 -3.63
CA LEU A 109 -15.70 4.11 -4.35
C LEU A 109 -14.89 2.90 -3.85
N LEU A 110 -14.73 2.74 -2.53
CA LEU A 110 -14.01 1.62 -1.94
C LEU A 110 -14.62 0.26 -2.31
N HIS A 111 -15.95 0.15 -2.30
CA HIS A 111 -16.65 -1.10 -2.60
C HIS A 111 -16.58 -1.51 -4.07
N ASN A 112 -16.51 -0.53 -4.98
CA ASN A 112 -16.61 -0.73 -6.42
C ASN A 112 -15.26 -0.61 -7.15
N ASN A 113 -14.20 -0.12 -6.51
CA ASN A 113 -12.87 -0.06 -7.11
C ASN A 113 -12.17 -1.43 -7.04
N SER A 114 -12.46 -2.29 -8.03
CA SER A 114 -11.91 -3.65 -8.11
C SER A 114 -10.38 -3.67 -8.18
N LEU A 115 -9.75 -2.65 -8.78
CA LEU A 115 -8.31 -2.57 -8.92
C LEU A 115 -7.64 -2.25 -7.59
N PHE A 116 -8.14 -1.25 -6.85
CA PHE A 116 -7.70 -0.97 -5.49
C PHE A 116 -7.89 -2.20 -4.58
N LEU A 117 -9.06 -2.82 -4.62
CA LEU A 117 -9.35 -4.02 -3.82
C LEU A 117 -8.44 -5.19 -4.17
N PHE A 118 -8.04 -5.33 -5.43
CA PHE A 118 -7.06 -6.33 -5.85
C PHE A 118 -5.70 -6.10 -5.17
N TYR A 119 -5.15 -4.89 -5.22
CA TYR A 119 -3.86 -4.62 -4.56
C TYR A 119 -3.96 -4.72 -3.05
N LEU A 120 -5.03 -4.18 -2.46
CA LEU A 120 -5.30 -4.26 -1.03
C LEU A 120 -5.28 -5.73 -0.56
N ASN A 121 -5.98 -6.62 -1.28
CA ASN A 121 -6.00 -8.04 -0.97
C ASN A 121 -4.60 -8.69 -1.00
N ASN A 122 -3.74 -8.27 -1.93
CA ASN A 122 -2.41 -8.86 -2.11
C ASN A 122 -1.34 -8.33 -1.14
N VAL A 123 -1.63 -7.25 -0.41
CA VAL A 123 -0.75 -6.73 0.65
C VAL A 123 -1.22 -7.08 2.07
N LEU A 124 -2.33 -7.82 2.17
CA LEU A 124 -2.87 -8.36 3.42
C LEU A 124 -2.26 -9.72 3.78
N PRO A 125 -2.16 -10.06 5.07
CA PRO A 125 -1.74 -11.38 5.52
C PRO A 125 -2.79 -12.42 5.13
N GLU A 126 -2.38 -13.69 5.08
CA GLU A 126 -3.23 -14.81 4.65
C GLU A 126 -4.56 -14.86 5.42
N SER A 127 -4.58 -14.51 6.70
CA SER A 127 -5.78 -14.49 7.54
C SER A 127 -6.88 -13.52 7.09
N PHE A 128 -6.53 -12.47 6.34
CA PHE A 128 -7.49 -11.49 5.81
C PHE A 128 -7.63 -11.57 4.28
N ARG A 129 -6.86 -12.44 3.63
CA ARG A 129 -6.81 -12.53 2.18
C ARG A 129 -7.99 -13.32 1.63
N LEU A 130 -8.64 -12.78 0.62
CA LEU A 130 -9.65 -13.48 -0.16
C LEU A 130 -9.00 -14.62 -0.96
N PRO A 131 -9.65 -15.80 -1.06
CA PRO A 131 -9.12 -16.93 -1.82
C PRO A 131 -8.89 -16.59 -3.31
N GLY A 132 -7.86 -17.20 -3.91
CA GLY A 132 -7.59 -17.10 -5.35
C GLY A 132 -6.47 -16.14 -5.74
N SER A 133 -5.81 -15.50 -4.78
CA SER A 133 -4.60 -14.71 -5.02
C SER A 133 -3.37 -15.62 -5.10
N THR A 134 -2.71 -15.66 -6.26
CA THR A 134 -1.41 -16.33 -6.40
C THR A 134 -0.30 -15.37 -6.01
N PRO A 135 0.72 -15.80 -5.24
CA PRO A 135 1.86 -14.94 -4.96
C PRO A 135 2.54 -14.51 -6.25
N GLU A 136 2.91 -13.24 -6.34
CA GLU A 136 3.82 -12.75 -7.38
C GLU A 136 5.27 -12.98 -6.98
N THR A 137 6.16 -13.13 -7.95
CA THR A 137 7.61 -13.18 -7.69
C THR A 137 8.23 -11.91 -8.24
N PHE A 138 9.02 -11.22 -7.43
CA PHE A 138 9.86 -10.10 -7.82
C PHE A 138 11.33 -10.48 -7.63
N THR A 139 12.23 -9.90 -8.41
CA THR A 139 13.67 -10.02 -8.13
C THR A 139 14.12 -8.93 -7.16
N THR A 140 15.24 -9.18 -6.49
CA THR A 140 15.93 -8.15 -5.70
C THR A 140 16.25 -6.91 -6.56
N ASP A 141 16.61 -7.08 -7.84
CA ASP A 141 16.88 -5.98 -8.75
C ASP A 141 15.61 -5.16 -9.06
N GLU A 142 14.45 -5.82 -9.24
CA GLU A 142 13.16 -5.12 -9.39
C GLU A 142 12.82 -4.32 -8.13
N MET A 143 13.09 -4.87 -6.93
CA MET A 143 12.87 -4.18 -5.67
C MET A 143 13.74 -2.92 -5.57
N MET A 144 15.03 -3.02 -5.90
CA MET A 144 15.95 -1.90 -5.85
C MET A 144 15.62 -0.82 -6.88
N LEU A 145 15.26 -1.23 -8.10
CA LEU A 145 14.79 -0.32 -9.14
C LEU A 145 13.55 0.46 -8.68
N VAL A 146 12.56 -0.20 -8.09
CA VAL A 146 11.36 0.47 -7.55
C VAL A 146 11.74 1.41 -6.40
N ALA A 147 12.54 0.92 -5.45
CA ALA A 147 12.90 1.66 -4.26
C ALA A 147 13.69 2.93 -4.56
N SER A 148 14.62 2.89 -5.52
CA SER A 148 15.48 4.02 -5.88
C SER A 148 14.69 5.23 -6.38
N HIS A 149 13.56 4.99 -7.04
CA HIS A 149 12.72 6.05 -7.61
C HIS A 149 11.86 6.78 -6.57
N PHE A 150 11.81 6.31 -5.32
CA PHE A 150 11.25 7.13 -4.24
C PHE A 150 12.13 8.33 -3.88
N PHE A 151 13.44 8.28 -4.16
CA PHE A 151 14.42 9.30 -3.79
C PHE A 151 14.52 10.39 -4.86
N TYR A 152 13.62 11.38 -4.79
CA TYR A 152 13.41 12.36 -5.86
C TYR A 152 14.09 13.71 -5.61
N CYS A 153 14.82 14.20 -6.62
CA CYS A 153 15.30 15.58 -6.69
C CYS A 153 14.20 16.47 -7.27
N LEU A 154 13.56 17.29 -6.45
CA LEU A 154 12.38 18.07 -6.81
C LEU A 154 12.72 19.31 -7.63
N GLU A 155 13.55 20.19 -7.07
CA GLU A 155 13.86 21.49 -7.68
C GLU A 155 15.25 22.00 -7.26
N ILE A 156 15.74 23.02 -7.96
CA ILE A 156 16.98 23.73 -7.61
C ILE A 156 16.63 25.10 -7.04
N GLN A 157 17.16 25.39 -5.86
CA GLN A 157 17.13 26.73 -5.30
C GLN A 157 18.02 27.66 -6.15
N GLN A 158 17.41 28.66 -6.77
CA GLN A 158 18.06 29.53 -7.78
C GLN A 158 19.28 30.29 -7.25
N SER A 159 19.40 30.49 -5.94
CA SER A 159 20.44 31.30 -5.31
C SER A 159 21.80 30.61 -5.17
N ASP A 160 21.84 29.28 -5.08
CA ASP A 160 23.04 28.55 -4.65
C ASP A 160 23.19 27.15 -5.25
N THR A 161 22.37 26.81 -6.26
CA THR A 161 22.34 25.47 -6.91
C THR A 161 22.04 24.32 -5.95
N VAL A 162 21.49 24.60 -4.76
CA VAL A 162 21.08 23.57 -3.82
C VAL A 162 19.86 22.84 -4.37
N ILE A 163 19.96 21.52 -4.47
CA ILE A 163 18.84 20.66 -4.86
C ILE A 163 17.98 20.37 -3.64
N ILE A 164 16.69 20.71 -3.74
CA ILE A 164 15.66 20.29 -2.80
C ILE A 164 15.21 18.88 -3.21
N SER A 165 15.14 17.97 -2.25
CA SER A 165 14.83 16.55 -2.48
C SER A 165 13.85 16.00 -1.46
N HIS A 166 13.09 14.99 -1.86
CA HIS A 166 12.08 14.32 -1.05
C HIS A 166 12.09 12.82 -1.29
N ILE A 167 11.64 12.07 -0.29
CA ILE A 167 11.26 10.67 -0.45
C ILE A 167 9.75 10.67 -0.70
N CYS A 168 9.34 10.46 -1.95
CA CYS A 168 7.98 10.70 -2.40
C CYS A 168 7.01 9.58 -1.98
N VAL A 169 5.71 9.90 -1.85
CA VAL A 169 4.64 8.89 -1.69
C VAL A 169 4.16 8.32 -3.02
N SER A 170 4.55 8.93 -4.15
CA SER A 170 4.19 8.49 -5.49
C SER A 170 5.38 8.60 -6.43
N ILE A 171 5.42 7.67 -7.38
CA ILE A 171 6.39 7.64 -8.47
C ILE A 171 5.75 8.07 -9.81
N LYS A 172 4.44 8.42 -9.80
CA LYS A 172 3.64 8.64 -11.03
C LYS A 172 4.16 9.76 -11.95
N ASP A 173 4.82 10.78 -11.40
CA ASP A 173 5.28 11.93 -12.17
C ASP A 173 6.68 11.74 -12.78
N GLN A 174 7.21 10.51 -12.74
CA GLN A 174 8.53 10.19 -13.26
C GLN A 174 8.38 9.57 -14.65
N GLU A 175 8.56 10.41 -15.68
CA GLU A 175 8.20 10.13 -17.09
C GLU A 175 8.87 8.88 -17.73
N THR A 176 9.76 8.16 -17.05
CA THR A 176 10.66 7.20 -17.73
C THR A 176 11.07 5.97 -16.92
N ILE A 177 10.24 5.45 -16.01
CA ILE A 177 10.62 4.18 -15.35
C ILE A 177 10.29 3.00 -16.26
N PRO A 178 11.27 2.19 -16.68
CA PRO A 178 11.07 1.12 -17.66
C PRO A 178 10.51 -0.14 -16.97
N PHE A 179 9.45 0.01 -16.17
CA PHE A 179 8.80 -1.15 -15.57
C PHE A 179 8.22 -2.04 -16.66
N LYS A 180 8.67 -3.29 -16.70
CA LYS A 180 8.23 -4.29 -17.69
C LYS A 180 6.84 -4.86 -17.38
N ARG A 181 6.34 -4.58 -16.18
CA ARG A 181 5.08 -5.07 -15.62
C ARG A 181 4.62 -4.15 -14.49
N ASP A 182 3.42 -4.40 -13.99
CA ASP A 182 2.89 -3.71 -12.82
C ASP A 182 3.72 -4.00 -11.57
N MET A 183 4.21 -2.95 -10.92
CA MET A 183 5.05 -3.01 -9.72
C MET A 183 4.32 -2.56 -8.46
N THR A 184 3.01 -2.32 -8.50
CA THR A 184 2.26 -1.70 -7.41
C THR A 184 2.47 -2.35 -6.04
N LEU A 185 2.50 -3.69 -5.98
CA LEU A 185 2.72 -4.42 -4.73
C LEU A 185 4.13 -4.15 -4.17
N LEU A 186 5.12 -4.11 -5.04
CA LEU A 186 6.51 -3.83 -4.69
C LEU A 186 6.71 -2.36 -4.34
N GLU A 187 6.00 -1.44 -5.00
CA GLU A 187 5.98 -0.02 -4.66
C GLU A 187 5.46 0.21 -3.24
N ALA A 188 4.30 -0.36 -2.90
CA ALA A 188 3.71 -0.25 -1.56
C ALA A 188 4.62 -0.82 -0.47
N PHE A 189 5.24 -1.96 -0.75
CA PHE A 189 6.20 -2.59 0.14
C PHE A 189 7.48 -1.76 0.31
N ALA A 190 8.09 -1.32 -0.80
CA ALA A 190 9.34 -0.56 -0.76
C ALA A 190 9.15 0.80 -0.08
N PHE A 191 8.02 1.49 -0.33
CA PHE A 191 7.66 2.71 0.36
C PHE A 191 7.63 2.50 1.88
N GLU A 192 6.91 1.50 2.35
CA GLU A 192 6.87 1.17 3.77
C GLU A 192 8.24 0.81 4.34
N GLY A 193 9.00 -0.04 3.65
CA GLY A 193 10.33 -0.49 4.08
C GLY A 193 11.33 0.66 4.18
N ILE A 194 11.31 1.60 3.24
CA ILE A 194 12.12 2.83 3.31
C ILE A 194 11.77 3.63 4.56
N PHE A 195 10.50 3.92 4.80
CA PHE A 195 10.10 4.71 5.96
C PHE A 195 10.36 3.98 7.29
N ASN A 196 10.24 2.65 7.32
CA ASN A 196 10.64 1.85 8.48
C ASN A 196 12.14 2.02 8.78
N ALA A 197 13.00 1.97 7.76
CA ALA A 197 14.44 2.17 7.91
C ALA A 197 14.80 3.60 8.34
N LEU A 198 14.06 4.61 7.84
CA LEU A 198 14.27 6.01 8.21
C LEU A 198 13.90 6.31 9.66
N GLN A 199 12.84 5.68 10.19
CA GLN A 199 12.36 5.91 11.56
C GLN A 199 13.20 5.20 12.62
N ASN A 200 13.81 4.06 12.28
CA ASN A 200 14.53 3.22 13.23
C ASN A 200 16.00 3.61 13.44
N GLU A 201 16.55 4.54 12.65
CA GLU A 201 17.93 4.99 12.76
C GLU A 201 17.99 6.50 13.08
N GLU A 202 18.54 6.87 14.25
CA GLU A 202 18.73 8.28 14.69
C GLU A 202 19.43 9.16 13.63
N LYS A 203 20.14 8.54 12.68
CA LYS A 203 20.59 9.10 11.40
C LYS A 203 20.59 7.98 10.35
N SER A 204 19.49 7.81 9.62
CA SER A 204 19.43 6.78 8.60
C SER A 204 20.57 6.91 7.58
N LYS A 205 21.37 5.85 7.43
CA LYS A 205 22.46 5.84 6.44
C LYS A 205 21.94 6.03 5.03
N ILE A 206 20.73 5.54 4.75
CA ILE A 206 20.05 5.69 3.46
C ILE A 206 19.87 7.18 3.13
N ASP A 207 19.34 7.96 4.07
CA ASP A 207 19.14 9.41 3.92
C ASP A 207 20.48 10.17 3.83
N ALA A 208 21.50 9.74 4.56
CA ALA A 208 22.85 10.27 4.43
C ALA A 208 23.47 9.97 3.05
N ASN A 209 23.32 8.76 2.54
CA ASN A 209 23.79 8.33 1.23
C ASN A 209 23.08 9.11 0.12
N PHE A 210 21.75 9.24 0.19
CA PHE A 210 20.99 10.02 -0.79
C PHE A 210 21.47 11.48 -0.87
N ARG A 211 21.60 12.17 0.27
CA ARG A 211 22.16 13.53 0.29
C ARG A 211 23.58 13.60 -0.24
N ARG A 212 24.41 12.59 0.05
CA ARG A 212 25.77 12.51 -0.48
C ARG A 212 25.76 12.36 -2.00
N TYR A 213 24.93 11.49 -2.56
CA TYR A 213 24.77 11.29 -4.00
C TYR A 213 24.36 12.59 -4.69
N ILE A 214 23.34 13.29 -4.17
CA ILE A 214 22.92 14.60 -4.69
C ILE A 214 24.10 15.58 -4.75
N ASN A 215 24.88 15.67 -3.66
CA ASN A 215 26.00 16.61 -3.57
C ASN A 215 27.15 16.24 -4.52
N GLU A 216 27.52 14.97 -4.59
CA GLU A 216 28.57 14.47 -5.48
C GLU A 216 28.17 14.66 -6.96
N SER A 217 26.94 14.33 -7.32
CA SER A 217 26.36 14.51 -8.66
C SER A 217 26.27 15.98 -9.06
N THR A 218 25.76 16.83 -8.17
CA THR A 218 25.68 18.28 -8.42
C THR A 218 27.06 18.87 -8.69
N ASN A 219 28.06 18.54 -7.85
CA ASN A 219 29.42 19.03 -8.04
C ASN A 219 30.08 18.53 -9.33
N ARG A 220 29.71 17.34 -9.80
CA ARG A 220 30.21 16.75 -11.04
C ARG A 220 29.69 17.47 -12.28
N TYR A 221 28.43 17.92 -12.27
CA TYR A 221 27.73 18.42 -13.45
C TYR A 221 27.47 19.93 -13.48
N LYS A 222 27.49 20.63 -12.34
CA LYS A 222 27.11 22.07 -12.27
C LYS A 222 27.87 22.98 -13.25
N ASP A 223 29.13 22.67 -13.53
CA ASP A 223 29.98 23.47 -14.45
C ASP A 223 29.91 22.99 -15.91
N ARG A 224 29.13 21.93 -16.20
CA ARG A 224 29.06 21.26 -17.50
C ARG A 224 27.72 21.41 -18.21
N MET A 225 26.68 21.86 -17.51
CA MET A 225 25.31 21.95 -18.04
C MET A 225 24.97 23.36 -18.51
N ASN A 226 24.06 23.45 -19.48
CA ASN A 226 23.66 24.73 -20.08
C ASN A 226 22.49 25.39 -19.34
N SER A 227 21.78 24.65 -18.48
CA SER A 227 20.68 25.16 -17.66
C SER A 227 20.55 24.44 -16.32
N LEU A 228 19.85 25.07 -15.36
CA LEU A 228 19.50 24.45 -14.08
C LEU A 228 18.54 23.27 -14.24
N GLU A 229 17.66 23.32 -15.24
CA GLU A 229 16.74 22.22 -15.56
C GLU A 229 17.51 20.99 -16.04
N GLU A 230 18.47 21.17 -16.95
CA GLU A 230 19.33 20.10 -17.45
C GLU A 230 20.18 19.49 -16.31
N LEU A 231 20.69 20.34 -15.41
CA LEU A 231 21.39 19.90 -14.20
C LEU A 231 20.49 19.06 -13.30
N LEU A 232 19.27 19.55 -13.00
CA LEU A 232 18.33 18.87 -12.12
C LEU A 232 17.95 17.50 -12.65
N VAL A 233 17.58 17.40 -13.93
CA VAL A 233 17.22 16.13 -14.57
C VAL A 233 18.40 15.16 -14.55
N THR A 234 19.62 15.64 -14.84
CA THR A 234 20.82 14.80 -14.82
C THR A 234 21.13 14.28 -13.42
N VAL A 235 21.12 15.16 -12.41
CA VAL A 235 21.40 14.76 -11.02
C VAL A 235 20.34 13.80 -10.52
N ARG A 236 19.06 14.01 -10.87
CA ARG A 236 17.96 13.11 -10.52
C ARG A 236 18.19 11.70 -11.09
N HIS A 237 18.48 11.58 -12.38
CA HIS A 237 18.74 10.28 -13.00
C HIS A 237 19.99 9.59 -12.42
N GLU A 238 21.06 10.33 -12.15
CA GLU A 238 22.25 9.75 -11.49
C GLU A 238 21.94 9.32 -10.06
N CYS A 239 21.12 10.07 -9.31
CA CYS A 239 20.69 9.68 -7.97
C CYS A 239 19.84 8.40 -7.97
N PHE A 240 18.93 8.21 -8.94
CA PHE A 240 18.20 6.94 -9.06
C PHE A 240 19.15 5.77 -9.28
N ALA A 241 20.12 5.90 -10.20
CA ALA A 241 21.11 4.84 -10.44
C ALA A 241 21.95 4.55 -9.18
N LEU A 242 22.41 5.59 -8.48
CA LEU A 242 23.20 5.44 -7.26
C LEU A 242 22.40 4.82 -6.10
N MET A 243 21.12 5.15 -5.98
CA MET A 243 20.23 4.56 -4.98
C MET A 243 19.83 3.11 -5.33
N GLU A 244 19.72 2.77 -6.62
CA GLU A 244 19.48 1.39 -7.07
C GLU A 244 20.65 0.47 -6.68
N ASP A 245 21.87 0.99 -6.71
CA ASP A 245 23.09 0.29 -6.29
C ASP A 245 23.43 0.48 -4.78
N ASP A 246 22.58 1.14 -3.99
CA ASP A 246 22.87 1.44 -2.59
C ASP A 246 22.73 0.22 -1.67
N GLU A 247 23.84 -0.21 -1.08
CA GLU A 247 23.88 -1.43 -0.26
C GLU A 247 23.16 -1.26 1.09
N ASP A 248 23.18 -0.08 1.71
CA ASP A 248 22.47 0.15 2.97
C ASP A 248 20.95 0.12 2.75
N LEU A 249 20.45 0.70 1.65
CA LEU A 249 19.06 0.58 1.22
C LEU A 249 18.69 -0.89 0.96
N LYS A 250 19.50 -1.60 0.18
CA LYS A 250 19.27 -3.01 -0.15
C LYS A 250 19.19 -3.89 1.09
N GLN A 251 20.14 -3.76 2.02
CA GLN A 251 20.15 -4.54 3.25
C GLN A 251 18.94 -4.22 4.13
N SER A 252 18.54 -2.95 4.21
CA SER A 252 17.37 -2.52 4.97
C SER A 252 16.08 -3.12 4.40
N LEU A 253 15.90 -3.07 3.07
CA LEU A 253 14.71 -3.63 2.40
C LEU A 253 14.66 -5.16 2.48
N LEU A 254 15.80 -5.84 2.30
CA LEU A 254 15.86 -7.31 2.45
C LEU A 254 15.59 -7.73 3.89
N GLN A 255 16.08 -6.97 4.87
CA GLN A 255 15.76 -7.23 6.28
C GLN A 255 14.27 -7.02 6.54
N TYR A 256 13.72 -5.90 6.07
CA TYR A 256 12.30 -5.61 6.19
C TYR A 256 11.43 -6.69 5.53
N TYR A 257 11.84 -7.21 4.37
CA TYR A 257 11.19 -8.33 3.70
C TYR A 257 11.21 -9.59 4.56
N ARG A 258 12.38 -9.96 5.14
CA ARG A 258 12.51 -11.14 6.02
C ARG A 258 11.57 -11.07 7.21
N ASP A 259 11.42 -9.88 7.80
CA ASP A 259 10.58 -9.66 8.99
C ASP A 259 9.07 -9.65 8.66
N ASN A 260 8.71 -9.39 7.41
CA ASN A 260 7.33 -9.25 6.95
C ASN A 260 6.86 -10.34 5.98
N ARG A 261 7.72 -11.29 5.63
CA ARG A 261 7.47 -12.28 4.57
C ARG A 261 6.13 -12.98 4.70
N ASP A 262 5.74 -13.33 5.92
CA ASP A 262 4.50 -14.08 6.20
C ASP A 262 3.22 -13.23 6.02
N ASN A 263 3.35 -11.90 5.94
CA ASN A 263 2.22 -10.97 5.74
C ASN A 263 2.09 -10.43 4.31
N LEU A 264 2.91 -10.90 3.37
CA LEU A 264 2.93 -10.46 1.98
C LEU A 264 2.41 -11.55 1.03
N ASN A 265 1.73 -11.19 -0.05
CA ASN A 265 1.39 -12.13 -1.13
C ASN A 265 2.37 -12.04 -2.31
N PHE A 266 3.66 -11.93 -2.02
CA PHE A 266 4.70 -12.03 -3.05
C PHE A 266 6.01 -12.53 -2.46
N ILE A 267 6.91 -12.92 -3.35
CA ILE A 267 8.24 -13.42 -3.04
C ILE A 267 9.27 -12.47 -3.65
N ILE A 268 10.37 -12.24 -2.94
CA ILE A 268 11.56 -11.57 -3.48
C ILE A 268 12.65 -12.64 -3.61
N ASP A 269 13.03 -12.93 -4.86
CA ASP A 269 14.10 -13.88 -5.25
C ASP A 269 15.44 -13.17 -5.51
#